data_AF-A0A923IIK5-F1
#
_entry.id   AF-A0A923IIK5-F1
#
_cell.length_a   1.000
_cell.length_b   1.000
_cell.length_c   1.000
_cell.angle_alpha   90.00
_cell.angle_beta   90.00
_cell.angle_gamma   90.00
#
_symmetry.space_group_name_H-M   'P 1'
#
loop_
_entity.id
_entity.type
_entity.pdbx_description
1 polymer ?
#
loop_
_entity_poly.entity_id
_entity_poly.type
_entity_poly.pdbx_seq_one_letter_code
_entity_poly.pdbx_strand_id
1 'polypeptide(L)'
;MENIGQTLGEALQGRGNVVMVRVNDDTLAHLDMLVEAELARSRSEAAALLIGEGMKANVPLFERIRQITDQIAALRGQLRQSVQDEESVDQKTEGAE
;
A
#
# COMPACT_ATOMS: atom_id res chain seq x y z
N MET A 1 26.08 -11.55 -21.07
CA MET A 1 25.98 -10.77 -19.82
C MET A 1 24.58 -10.20 -19.78
N GLU A 2 23.68 -10.80 -19.01
CA GLU A 2 22.38 -10.16 -18.73
C GLU A 2 22.65 -8.87 -17.95
N ASN A 3 22.23 -7.76 -18.55
CA ASN A 3 22.41 -6.44 -17.97
C ASN A 3 21.37 -6.28 -16.85
N ILE A 4 21.83 -6.15 -15.60
CA ILE A 4 20.98 -6.02 -14.41
C ILE A 4 19.97 -4.87 -14.56
N GLY A 5 20.30 -3.85 -15.36
CA GLY A 5 19.38 -2.75 -15.69
C GLY A 5 18.17 -3.15 -16.55
N GLN A 6 18.27 -4.19 -17.38
CA GLN A 6 17.14 -4.64 -18.22
C GLN A 6 16.08 -5.38 -17.41
N THR A 7 16.49 -6.29 -16.51
CA THR A 7 15.55 -7.05 -15.67
C THR A 7 14.82 -6.16 -14.67
N LEU A 8 15.47 -5.09 -14.21
CA LEU A 8 14.88 -4.06 -13.35
C LEU A 8 13.91 -3.15 -14.11
N GLY A 9 14.25 -2.77 -15.34
CA GLY A 9 13.43 -1.93 -16.19
C GLY A 9 12.10 -2.58 -16.61
N GLU A 10 12.06 -3.91 -16.72
CA GLU A 10 10.85 -4.69 -17.01
C GLU A 10 9.91 -4.79 -15.80
N ALA A 11 10.47 -4.89 -14.58
CA ALA A 11 9.67 -4.90 -13.35
C ALA A 11 8.90 -3.59 -13.09
N LEU A 12 9.32 -2.50 -13.75
CA LEU A 12 8.79 -1.14 -13.56
C LEU A 12 7.80 -0.71 -14.68
N GLN A 13 7.68 -1.46 -15.77
CA GLN A 13 6.79 -1.14 -16.90
C GLN A 13 5.28 -1.33 -16.62
N GLY A 14 4.90 -1.75 -15.42
CA GLY A 14 3.53 -2.21 -15.11
C GLY A 14 2.70 -1.36 -14.14
N ARG A 15 3.08 -0.14 -13.76
CA ARG A 15 2.38 0.62 -12.69
C ARG A 15 2.05 2.06 -13.09
N GLY A 16 0.82 2.29 -13.56
CA GLY A 16 0.32 3.59 -14.02
C GLY A 16 -0.07 4.61 -12.94
N ASN A 17 0.25 4.35 -11.66
CA ASN A 17 -0.09 5.26 -10.57
C ASN A 17 1.08 6.20 -10.27
N VAL A 18 0.82 7.52 -10.33
CA VAL A 18 1.81 8.56 -10.06
C VAL A 18 1.54 9.17 -8.68
N VAL A 19 2.58 9.24 -7.85
CA VAL A 19 2.56 9.96 -6.58
C VAL A 19 3.59 11.09 -6.65
N MET A 20 3.16 12.31 -6.35
CA MET A 20 4.06 13.46 -6.23
C MET A 20 4.46 13.62 -4.76
N VAL A 21 5.76 13.58 -4.48
CA VAL A 21 6.30 13.65 -3.11
C VAL A 21 7.34 14.75 -3.03
N ARG A 22 7.36 15.50 -1.91
CA ARG A 22 8.46 16.42 -1.59
C ARG A 22 9.59 15.63 -0.95
N VAL A 23 10.80 15.84 -1.44
CA VAL A 23 12.02 15.24 -0.90
C VAL A 23 12.97 16.34 -0.46
N ASN A 24 13.87 16.01 0.47
CA ASN A 24 14.96 16.91 0.84
C ASN A 24 16.12 16.82 -0.16
N ASP A 25 17.05 17.77 -0.08
CA ASP A 25 18.20 17.87 -0.98
C ASP A 25 19.07 16.61 -0.94
N ASP A 26 19.26 16.03 0.26
CA ASP A 26 20.01 14.80 0.43
C ASP A 26 19.39 13.64 -0.35
N THR A 27 18.08 13.42 -0.21
CA THR A 27 17.38 12.36 -0.96
C THR A 27 17.49 12.61 -2.46
N LEU A 28 17.30 13.85 -2.90
CA LEU A 28 17.43 14.20 -4.32
C LEU A 28 18.82 13.85 -4.87
N ALA A 29 19.88 14.17 -4.12
CA ALA A 29 21.25 13.85 -4.51
C ALA A 29 21.50 12.33 -4.61
N HIS A 30 20.92 11.52 -3.71
CA HIS A 30 21.03 10.07 -3.80
C HIS A 30 20.26 9.50 -5.00
N LEU A 31 19.09 10.06 -5.33
CA LEU A 31 18.36 9.67 -6.54
C LEU A 31 19.15 10.01 -7.81
N ASP A 32 19.82 11.17 -7.83
CA ASP A 32 20.71 11.55 -8.92
C ASP A 32 21.88 10.59 -9.07
N MET A 33 22.52 10.21 -7.97
CA MET A 33 23.62 9.23 -7.98
C MET A 33 23.19 7.89 -8.61
N LEU A 34 21.97 7.43 -8.35
CA LEU A 34 21.45 6.19 -8.95
C LEU A 34 21.22 6.32 -10.46
N VAL A 35 20.86 7.51 -10.93
CA VAL A 35 20.70 7.79 -12.37
C VAL A 35 22.06 7.90 -13.05
N GLU A 36 23.00 8.64 -12.43
CA GLU A 36 24.38 8.81 -12.92
C GLU A 36 25.14 7.49 -13.00
N ALA A 37 24.88 6.56 -12.06
CA ALA A 37 25.45 5.22 -12.06
C ALA A 37 24.76 4.25 -13.03
N GLU A 38 23.82 4.73 -13.86
CA GLU A 38 23.03 3.94 -14.82
C GLU A 38 22.21 2.80 -14.17
N LEU A 39 21.97 2.87 -12.85
CA LEU A 39 21.14 1.91 -12.13
C LEU A 39 19.64 2.19 -12.32
N ALA A 40 19.28 3.43 -12.67
CA ALA A 40 17.92 3.84 -13.02
C ALA A 40 17.95 4.82 -14.20
N ARG A 41 16.95 4.77 -15.08
CA ARG A 41 16.85 5.66 -16.26
C ARG A 41 16.30 7.04 -15.90
N SER A 42 15.68 7.18 -14.73
CA SER A 42 15.10 8.44 -14.25
C SER A 42 15.03 8.48 -12.72
N ARG A 43 14.94 9.69 -12.15
CA ARG A 43 14.73 9.87 -10.70
C ARG A 43 13.46 9.19 -10.19
N SER A 44 12.39 9.19 -10.98
CA SER A 44 11.15 8.48 -10.64
C SER A 44 11.33 6.96 -10.61
N GLU A 45 12.16 6.41 -11.49
CA GLU A 45 12.49 4.98 -11.50
C GLU A 45 13.37 4.63 -10.30
N ALA A 46 14.38 5.45 -9.99
CA ALA A 46 15.20 5.31 -8.78
C ALA A 46 14.35 5.36 -7.50
N ALA A 47 13.41 6.30 -7.41
CA ALA A 47 12.49 6.39 -6.28
C ALA A 47 11.58 5.17 -6.19
N ALA A 48 11.02 4.69 -7.30
CA ALA A 48 10.18 3.50 -7.33
C ALA A 48 10.95 2.24 -6.87
N LEU A 49 12.22 2.10 -7.26
CA LEU A 49 13.10 1.03 -6.81
C LEU A 49 13.28 1.09 -5.29
N LEU A 50 13.71 2.25 -4.76
CA LEU A 50 13.96 2.40 -3.32
C LEU A 50 12.69 2.21 -2.48
N ILE A 51 11.54 2.69 -2.95
CA ILE A 51 10.25 2.43 -2.30
C ILE A 51 9.94 0.93 -2.31
N GLY A 52 10.16 0.24 -3.43
CA GLY A 52 9.96 -1.20 -3.55
C GLY A 52 10.83 -2.00 -2.57
N GLU A 53 12.12 -1.67 -2.47
CA GLU A 53 13.03 -2.30 -1.50
C GLU A 53 12.64 -1.94 -0.06
N GLY A 54 12.25 -0.69 0.21
CA GLY A 54 11.73 -0.28 1.51
C GLY A 54 10.47 -1.05 1.91
N MET A 55 9.58 -1.34 0.96
CA MET A 55 8.40 -2.18 1.20
C MET A 55 8.78 -3.62 1.56
N LYS A 56 9.72 -4.22 0.82
CA LYS A 56 10.24 -5.58 1.10
C LYS A 56 10.90 -5.67 2.47
N ALA A 57 11.71 -4.67 2.84
CA ALA A 57 12.38 -4.62 4.13
C ALA A 57 11.38 -4.51 5.31
N ASN A 58 10.20 -3.92 5.08
CA ASN A 58 9.20 -3.65 6.10
C ASN A 58 7.95 -4.55 6.02
N VAL A 59 8.01 -5.70 5.33
CA VAL A 59 6.88 -6.65 5.22
C VAL A 59 6.22 -6.97 6.58
N PRO A 60 6.97 -7.26 7.67
CA PRO A 60 6.33 -7.56 8.96
C PRO A 60 5.49 -6.42 9.53
N LEU A 61 5.88 -5.16 9.26
CA LEU A 61 5.12 -3.98 9.67
C LEU A 61 3.81 -3.90 8.90
N PHE A 62 3.85 -4.03 7.57
CA PHE A 62 2.64 -3.99 6.75
C PHE A 62 1.68 -5.13 7.09
N GLU A 63 2.18 -6.33 7.36
CA GLU A 63 1.35 -7.45 7.81
C GLU A 63 0.67 -7.17 9.15
N ARG A 64 1.38 -6.59 10.13
CA ARG A 64 0.78 -6.18 11.40
C ARG A 64 -0.31 -5.12 11.21
N ILE A 65 -0.06 -4.12 10.37
CA ILE A 65 -1.06 -3.09 10.04
C ILE A 65 -2.30 -3.75 9.45
N ARG A 66 -2.12 -4.63 8.46
CA ARG A 66 -3.21 -5.38 7.80
C ARG A 66 -4.04 -6.19 8.80
N GLN A 67 -3.38 -6.97 9.66
CA GLN A 67 -4.06 -7.77 10.68
C GLN A 67 -4.95 -6.94 11.59
N ILE A 68 -4.48 -5.76 12.02
CA ILE A 68 -5.25 -4.88 12.91
C ILE A 68 -6.40 -4.21 12.14
N THR A 69 -6.16 -3.74 10.91
CA THR A 69 -7.21 -3.13 10.10
C THR A 69 -8.33 -4.11 9.75
N ASP A 70 -8.00 -5.38 9.52
CA ASP A 70 -8.96 -6.45 9.24
C ASP A 70 -9.82 -6.74 10.48
N GLN A 71 -9.22 -6.76 11.67
CA GLN A 71 -9.96 -6.90 12.94
C GLN A 71 -10.91 -5.73 13.16
N ILE A 72 -10.47 -4.49 12.90
CA ILE A 72 -11.34 -3.30 13.00
C ILE A 72 -12.51 -3.41 12.03
N ALA A 73 -12.28 -3.85 10.80
CA ALA A 73 -13.34 -4.05 9.82
C ALA A 73 -14.34 -5.11 10.27
N ALA A 74 -13.87 -6.24 10.80
CA ALA A 74 -14.71 -7.31 11.33
C ALA A 74 -15.55 -6.84 12.53
N LEU A 75 -14.96 -6.12 13.49
CA LEU A 75 -15.66 -5.56 14.65
C LEU A 75 -16.72 -4.53 14.23
N ARG A 76 -16.42 -3.66 13.25
CA ARG A 76 -17.40 -2.73 12.68
C ARG A 76 -18.55 -3.45 11.99
N GLY A 77 -18.28 -4.59 11.35
CA GLY A 77 -19.31 -5.46 10.76
C GLY A 77 -20.22 -6.08 11.82
N GLN A 78 -19.63 -6.68 12.87
CA GLN A 78 -20.38 -7.27 13.98
C GLN A 78 -21.27 -6.25 14.69
N LEU A 79 -20.77 -5.05 14.94
CA LEU A 79 -21.57 -3.97 15.53
C LEU A 79 -22.79 -3.63 14.68
N ARG A 80 -22.61 -3.46 13.35
CA ARG A 80 -23.72 -3.18 12.43
C ARG A 80 -24.76 -4.30 12.44
N GLN A 81 -24.32 -5.56 12.48
CA GLN A 81 -25.22 -6.70 12.54
C GLN A 81 -26.02 -6.71 13.85
N SER A 82 -25.38 -6.49 15.00
CA SER A 82 -26.07 -6.50 16.30
C SER A 82 -27.17 -5.45 16.40
N VAL A 83 -26.97 -4.26 15.83
CA VAL A 83 -27.99 -3.20 15.81
C VAL A 83 -29.15 -3.56 14.87
N GLN A 84 -28.86 -4.15 13.71
CA GLN A 84 -29.90 -4.61 12.77
C GLN A 84 -30.73 -5.77 13.34
N ASP A 85 -30.09 -6.66 14.09
CA ASP A 85 -30.77 -7.77 14.75
C ASP A 85 -31.74 -7.23 15.83
N GLU A 86 -31.36 -6.20 16.59
CA GLU A 86 -32.25 -5.52 17.55
C GLU A 86 -33.44 -4.80 16.87
N GLU A 87 -33.23 -4.08 15.76
CA GLU A 87 -34.32 -3.44 15.00
C GLU A 87 -35.31 -4.44 14.37
N SER A 88 -34.86 -5.68 14.11
CA SER A 88 -35.69 -6.74 13.53
C SER A 88 -36.59 -7.47 14.54
N VAL A 89 -36.28 -7.38 15.85
CA VAL A 89 -37.10 -7.97 16.91
C VAL A 89 -38.33 -7.10 17.19
N ASP A 90 -38.19 -5.78 17.15
CA ASP A 90 -39.28 -4.83 17.46
C ASP A 90 -40.42 -4.88 16.42
N GLN A 91 -40.09 -5.09 15.14
CA GLN A 91 -41.09 -5.18 14.06
C GLN A 91 -41.90 -6.49 14.05
N LYS A 92 -41.49 -7.53 14.79
CA LYS A 92 -42.25 -8.79 14.90
C LYS A 92 -43.24 -8.80 16.06
N THR A 93 -43.14 -7.86 17.01
CA THR A 93 -44.00 -7.84 18.20
C THR A 93 -45.27 -7.00 18.00
N GLU A 94 -45.27 -6.02 17.08
CA GLU A 94 -46.45 -5.18 16.79
C GLU A 94 -47.50 -5.81 15.84
N GLY A 95 -47.23 -6.98 15.25
CA GLY A 95 -48.12 -7.64 14.28
C GLY A 95 -49.07 -8.69 14.86
N ALA A 96 -49.17 -8.83 16.19
CA ALA A 96 -49.89 -9.91 16.87
C ALA A 96 -50.99 -9.44 17.85
N GLU A 97 -51.45 -8.19 17.75
CA GLU A 97 -52.64 -7.70 18.46
C GLU A 97 -53.85 -7.53 17.53
#